data_AF-A0A2G2Y825-F1
#
_entry.id   AF-A0A2G2Y825-F1
#
_cell.length_a   1.000
_cell.length_b   1.000
_cell.length_c   1.000
_cell.angle_alpha   90.00
_cell.angle_beta   90.00
_cell.angle_gamma   90.00
#
_symmetry.space_group_name_H-M   'P 1'
#
loop_
_entity.id
_entity.type
_entity.pdbx_description
1 polymer ?
#
loop_
_entity_poly.entity_id
_entity_poly.type
_entity_poly.pdbx_seq_one_letter_code
_entity_poly.pdbx_strand_id
1 'polypeptide(L)'
;MNLAMVKQKGSLILQKKWKIQLLSRRLEVSRFQLILQVGIFCIVIGALVAGEILKLARHQALRIAPNLYHPLAFSNVVEKGIVSGLCARLFKVYETFEVLIRLGTCKALVHIFLSQRVTTKIPGVTDLGLVPRHVKKVAILGVGLMGSEIATMFLLSNYYMILKEVNEVLEAGIDRIKANLQHRSNEGKLSQEKFVKALSLLKGTFDYETFRDVDMVIEGWYRFIHDLISRGGPFLEIACISIAGLTILLWPVVNGSVIMAIFSSFFIGLYGAVIIYQDIELETVNLSIMMGNMLSGSEGSAEIS
;
A
#
# COMPACT_ATOMS: atom_id res chain seq x y z
N MET A 1 -29.00 -20.92 79.77
CA MET A 1 -28.64 -19.64 79.13
C MET A 1 -27.90 -19.79 77.78
N ASN A 2 -28.01 -20.91 77.04
CA ASN A 2 -27.17 -21.17 75.85
C ASN A 2 -27.90 -21.51 74.53
N LEU A 3 -29.24 -21.63 74.51
CA LEU A 3 -29.98 -21.98 73.28
C LEU A 3 -30.45 -20.76 72.46
N ALA A 4 -30.74 -19.62 73.11
CA ALA A 4 -31.20 -18.41 72.43
C ALA A 4 -30.05 -17.69 71.66
N MET A 5 -28.84 -17.67 72.22
CA MET A 5 -27.67 -17.06 71.58
C MET A 5 -27.17 -17.82 70.34
N VAL A 6 -27.31 -19.15 70.31
CA VAL A 6 -26.92 -19.97 69.14
C VAL A 6 -27.89 -19.76 67.97
N LYS A 7 -29.19 -19.64 68.26
CA LYS A 7 -30.23 -19.40 67.23
C LYS A 7 -30.11 -18.01 66.60
N GLN A 8 -29.76 -17.00 67.39
CA GLN A 8 -29.56 -15.63 66.91
C GLN A 8 -28.28 -15.47 66.08
N LYS A 9 -27.17 -16.14 66.47
CA LYS A 9 -25.93 -16.18 65.68
C LYS A 9 -26.11 -16.91 64.34
N GLY A 10 -26.84 -18.03 64.31
CA GLY A 10 -27.10 -18.79 63.08
C GLY A 10 -27.88 -18.00 62.02
N SER A 11 -28.90 -17.24 62.43
CA SER A 11 -29.69 -16.37 61.55
C SER A 11 -28.84 -15.25 60.94
N LEU A 12 -27.95 -14.64 61.73
CA LEU A 12 -27.07 -13.55 61.27
C LEU A 12 -26.00 -14.03 60.28
N ILE A 13 -25.50 -15.26 60.44
CA ILE A 13 -24.54 -15.88 59.51
C ILE A 13 -25.22 -16.23 58.19
N LEU A 14 -26.45 -16.74 58.21
CA LEU A 14 -27.24 -17.00 57.00
C LEU A 14 -27.59 -15.72 56.26
N GLN A 15 -28.01 -14.67 56.97
CA GLN A 15 -28.26 -13.34 56.39
C GLN A 15 -26.99 -12.75 55.74
N LYS A 16 -25.83 -12.84 56.40
CA LYS A 16 -24.55 -12.40 55.82
C LYS A 16 -24.15 -13.24 54.60
N LYS A 17 -24.33 -14.56 54.64
CA LYS A 17 -24.00 -15.46 53.52
C LYS A 17 -24.87 -15.20 52.29
N TRP A 18 -26.18 -15.00 52.49
CA TRP A 18 -27.11 -14.61 51.42
C TRP A 18 -26.79 -13.23 50.83
N LYS A 19 -26.44 -12.25 51.67
CA LYS A 19 -26.06 -10.91 51.22
C LYS A 19 -24.76 -10.91 50.40
N ILE A 20 -23.77 -11.72 50.77
CA ILE A 20 -22.52 -11.91 50.03
C ILE A 20 -22.77 -12.61 48.68
N GLN A 21 -23.63 -13.65 48.65
CA GLN A 21 -24.02 -14.32 47.40
C GLN A 21 -24.75 -13.38 46.42
N LEU A 22 -25.64 -12.52 46.93
CA LEU A 22 -26.34 -11.51 46.14
C LEU A 22 -25.38 -10.42 45.61
N LEU A 23 -24.43 -9.97 46.43
CA LEU A 23 -23.42 -8.99 46.02
C LEU A 23 -22.46 -9.57 44.97
N SER A 24 -22.05 -10.83 45.11
CA SER A 24 -21.19 -11.50 44.12
C SER A 24 -21.88 -11.68 42.76
N ARG A 25 -23.16 -12.07 42.73
CA ARG A 25 -23.94 -12.14 41.48
C ARG A 25 -24.15 -10.77 40.84
N ARG A 26 -24.32 -9.71 41.64
CA ARG A 26 -24.45 -8.34 41.14
C ARG A 26 -23.14 -7.83 40.52
N LEU A 27 -21.98 -8.24 41.08
CA LEU A 27 -20.65 -7.94 40.52
C LEU A 27 -20.38 -8.67 39.19
N GLU A 28 -20.84 -9.92 39.04
CA GLU A 28 -20.77 -10.69 37.79
C GLU A 28 -21.60 -10.04 36.66
N VAL A 29 -22.81 -9.56 36.97
CA VAL A 29 -23.67 -8.85 36.00
C VAL A 29 -23.01 -7.55 35.54
N SER A 30 -22.39 -6.76 36.43
CA SER A 30 -21.62 -5.57 36.05
C SER A 30 -20.40 -5.89 35.18
N ARG A 31 -19.71 -7.01 35.39
CA ARG A 31 -18.58 -7.44 34.55
C ARG A 31 -19.03 -7.87 33.15
N PHE A 32 -20.15 -8.57 33.04
CA PHE A 32 -20.76 -8.90 31.74
C PHE A 32 -21.22 -7.65 30.98
N GLN A 33 -21.86 -6.70 31.67
CA GLN A 33 -22.26 -5.41 31.09
C GLN A 33 -21.03 -4.63 30.58
N LEU A 34 -19.94 -4.63 31.34
CA LEU A 34 -18.67 -3.98 30.96
C LEU A 34 -18.01 -4.67 29.76
N ILE A 35 -17.95 -6.01 29.72
CA ILE A 35 -17.43 -6.76 28.58
C ILE A 35 -18.27 -6.52 27.33
N LEU A 36 -19.60 -6.45 27.47
CA LEU A 36 -20.51 -6.16 26.37
C LEU A 36 -20.29 -4.72 25.86
N GLN A 37 -20.16 -3.73 26.75
CA GLN A 37 -19.91 -2.34 26.36
C GLN A 37 -18.52 -2.15 25.73
N VAL A 38 -17.48 -2.77 26.28
CA VAL A 38 -16.12 -2.75 25.69
C VAL A 38 -16.12 -3.47 24.34
N GLY A 39 -16.82 -4.61 24.23
CA GLY A 39 -16.97 -5.34 22.97
C GLY A 39 -17.70 -4.51 21.90
N ILE A 40 -18.81 -3.87 22.24
CA ILE A 40 -19.54 -2.97 21.34
C ILE A 40 -18.67 -1.78 20.93
N PHE A 41 -17.95 -1.18 21.87
CA PHE A 41 -17.03 -0.07 21.61
C PHE A 41 -15.88 -0.47 20.66
N CYS A 42 -15.25 -1.63 20.87
CA CYS A 42 -14.23 -2.17 19.97
C CYS A 42 -14.79 -2.46 18.57
N ILE A 43 -16.02 -2.97 18.47
CA ILE A 43 -16.68 -3.22 17.17
C ILE A 43 -16.97 -1.91 16.44
N VAL A 44 -17.47 -0.89 17.14
CA VAL A 44 -17.79 0.42 16.55
C VAL A 44 -16.53 1.14 16.09
N ILE A 45 -15.46 1.15 16.90
CA ILE A 45 -14.17 1.73 16.51
C ILE A 45 -13.58 0.95 15.34
N GLY A 46 -13.62 -0.39 15.37
CA GLY A 46 -13.15 -1.23 14.28
C GLY A 46 -13.87 -0.95 12.96
N ALA A 47 -15.19 -0.73 13.00
CA ALA A 47 -15.97 -0.35 11.83
C ALA A 47 -15.62 1.06 11.31
N LEU A 48 -15.38 2.03 12.20
CA LEU A 48 -14.96 3.38 11.83
C LEU A 48 -13.59 3.38 11.12
N VAL A 49 -12.62 2.68 11.71
CA VAL A 49 -11.26 2.55 11.14
C VAL A 49 -11.29 1.82 9.81
N ALA A 50 -12.10 0.76 9.68
CA ALA A 50 -12.27 0.04 8.41
C ALA A 50 -12.82 0.93 7.29
N GLY A 51 -13.72 1.87 7.62
CA GLY A 51 -14.25 2.84 6.66
C GLY A 51 -13.16 3.74 6.07
N GLU A 52 -12.26 4.27 6.91
CA GLU A 52 -11.15 5.12 6.44
C GLU A 52 -10.14 4.35 5.58
N ILE A 53 -9.80 3.12 5.96
CA ILE A 53 -8.92 2.26 5.16
C ILE A 53 -9.52 1.99 3.77
N LEU A 54 -10.83 1.74 3.69
CA LEU A 54 -11.51 1.50 2.42
C LEU A 54 -11.56 2.77 1.55
N LYS A 55 -11.71 3.96 2.15
CA LYS A 55 -11.62 5.24 1.41
C LYS A 55 -10.24 5.43 0.79
N LEU A 56 -9.18 5.19 1.56
CA LEU A 56 -7.81 5.25 1.05
C LEU A 56 -7.57 4.26 -0.08
N ALA A 57 -8.04 3.01 0.08
CA ALA A 57 -7.94 1.99 -0.96
C ALA A 57 -8.66 2.39 -2.26
N ARG A 58 -9.84 3.01 -2.17
CA ARG A 58 -10.56 3.55 -3.35
C ARG A 58 -9.78 4.64 -4.06
N HIS A 59 -9.22 5.60 -3.31
CA HIS A 59 -8.41 6.67 -3.88
C HIS A 59 -7.17 6.12 -4.58
N GLN A 60 -6.50 5.14 -3.97
CA GLN A 60 -5.35 4.48 -4.59
C GLN A 60 -5.75 3.72 -5.87
N ALA A 61 -6.86 2.98 -5.85
CA ALA A 61 -7.37 2.27 -7.02
C ALA A 61 -7.70 3.22 -8.18
N LEU A 62 -8.34 4.36 -7.89
CA LEU A 62 -8.65 5.40 -8.89
C LEU A 62 -7.41 6.06 -9.47
N ARG A 63 -6.36 6.26 -8.65
CA ARG A 63 -5.08 6.80 -9.12
C ARG A 63 -4.36 5.84 -10.07
N ILE A 64 -4.37 4.54 -9.76
CA ILE A 64 -3.69 3.53 -10.57
C ILE A 64 -4.47 3.24 -11.86
N ALA A 65 -5.78 3.11 -11.76
CA ALA A 65 -6.63 2.72 -12.88
C ALA A 65 -8.00 3.43 -12.83
N PRO A 66 -8.10 4.68 -13.32
CA PRO A 66 -9.35 5.45 -13.26
C PRO A 66 -10.46 4.83 -14.12
N ASN A 67 -10.09 4.12 -15.18
CA ASN A 67 -11.03 3.54 -16.16
C ASN A 67 -11.58 2.16 -15.71
N LEU A 68 -11.10 1.59 -14.60
CA LEU A 68 -11.53 0.28 -14.13
C LEU A 68 -12.53 0.41 -12.98
N TYR A 69 -13.76 -0.04 -13.21
CA TYR A 69 -14.82 -0.01 -12.20
C TYR A 69 -14.76 -1.18 -11.20
N HIS A 70 -14.15 -2.30 -11.59
CA HIS A 70 -14.10 -3.54 -10.79
C HIS A 70 -13.47 -3.36 -9.39
N PRO A 71 -12.32 -2.65 -9.24
CA PRO A 71 -11.72 -2.41 -7.93
C PRO A 71 -12.62 -1.60 -6.98
N LEU A 72 -13.33 -0.61 -7.50
CA LEU A 72 -14.27 0.20 -6.71
C LEU A 72 -15.47 -0.62 -6.26
N ALA A 73 -16.02 -1.41 -7.19
CA ALA A 73 -17.14 -2.30 -6.94
C ALA A 73 -16.80 -3.31 -5.84
N PHE A 74 -15.58 -3.86 -5.84
CA PHE A 74 -15.08 -4.73 -4.78
C PHE A 74 -15.04 -4.03 -3.41
N SER A 75 -14.48 -2.83 -3.32
CA SER A 75 -14.47 -2.07 -2.05
C SER A 75 -15.89 -1.81 -1.53
N ASN A 76 -16.86 -1.54 -2.40
CA ASN A 76 -18.26 -1.33 -2.01
C ASN A 76 -18.90 -2.59 -1.42
N VAL A 77 -18.61 -3.75 -2.01
CA VAL A 77 -19.08 -5.04 -1.49
C VAL A 77 -18.49 -5.32 -0.12
N VAL A 78 -17.20 -5.05 0.06
CA VAL A 78 -16.52 -5.23 1.36
C VAL A 78 -17.10 -4.30 2.41
N GLU A 79 -17.29 -3.02 2.10
CA GLU A 79 -17.90 -2.04 3.02
C GLU A 79 -19.29 -2.48 3.45
N LYS A 80 -20.14 -2.86 2.49
CA LYS A 80 -21.49 -3.35 2.78
C LYS A 80 -21.47 -4.56 3.72
N GLY A 81 -20.48 -5.41 3.57
CA GLY A 81 -20.30 -6.59 4.39
C GLY A 81 -19.72 -6.34 5.79
N ILE A 82 -19.06 -5.21 6.02
CA ILE A 82 -18.61 -4.79 7.35
C ILE A 82 -19.76 -4.11 8.08
N VAL A 83 -20.53 -3.26 7.39
CA VAL A 83 -21.63 -2.48 7.96
C VAL A 83 -22.88 -3.32 8.20
N SER A 84 -23.28 -4.15 7.23
CA SER A 84 -24.57 -4.86 7.24
C SER A 84 -24.45 -6.38 7.47
N GLY A 85 -23.23 -6.89 7.73
CA GLY A 85 -22.98 -8.31 7.98
C GLY A 85 -22.90 -9.19 6.73
N LEU A 86 -22.75 -10.50 6.96
CA LEU A 86 -22.40 -11.47 5.91
C LEU A 86 -23.52 -11.69 4.87
N CYS A 87 -24.76 -11.87 5.31
CA CYS A 87 -25.87 -12.12 4.38
C CYS A 87 -26.07 -10.96 3.40
N ALA A 88 -26.00 -9.72 3.89
CA ALA A 88 -26.07 -8.53 3.07
C ALA A 88 -24.89 -8.41 2.10
N ARG A 89 -23.69 -8.85 2.51
CA ARG A 89 -22.51 -8.92 1.65
C ARG A 89 -22.73 -9.84 0.46
N LEU A 90 -23.20 -11.06 0.70
CA LEU A 90 -23.37 -12.07 -0.34
C LEU A 90 -24.40 -11.63 -1.38
N PHE A 91 -25.51 -11.06 -0.93
CA PHE A 91 -26.48 -10.47 -1.84
C PHE A 91 -25.85 -9.36 -2.69
N LYS A 92 -25.04 -8.50 -2.07
CA LYS A 92 -24.35 -7.42 -2.80
C LYS A 92 -23.29 -7.94 -3.78
N VAL A 93 -22.60 -9.04 -3.47
CA VAL A 93 -21.68 -9.73 -4.39
C VAL A 93 -22.43 -10.13 -5.65
N TYR A 94 -23.58 -10.79 -5.48
CA TYR A 94 -24.38 -11.28 -6.60
C TYR A 94 -24.83 -10.14 -7.52
N GLU A 95 -25.46 -9.10 -6.96
CA GLU A 95 -25.88 -7.91 -7.74
C GLU A 95 -24.72 -7.28 -8.51
N THR A 96 -23.59 -7.09 -7.82
CA THR A 96 -22.41 -6.43 -8.39
C THR A 96 -21.81 -7.29 -9.50
N PHE A 97 -21.75 -8.61 -9.31
CA PHE A 97 -21.21 -9.55 -10.27
C PHE A 97 -21.99 -9.55 -11.59
N GLU A 98 -23.32 -9.55 -11.52
CA GLU A 98 -24.17 -9.47 -12.72
C GLU A 98 -23.91 -8.20 -13.54
N VAL A 99 -23.73 -7.05 -12.88
CA VAL A 99 -23.39 -5.79 -13.54
C VAL A 99 -21.99 -5.86 -14.15
N LEU A 100 -21.01 -6.37 -13.42
CA LEU A 100 -19.62 -6.44 -13.87
C LEU A 100 -19.45 -7.32 -15.12
N ILE A 101 -20.08 -8.50 -15.18
CA ILE A 101 -19.97 -9.38 -16.35
C ILE A 101 -20.49 -8.71 -17.64
N ARG A 102 -21.51 -7.86 -17.52
CA ARG A 102 -22.09 -7.16 -18.68
C ARG A 102 -21.22 -6.01 -19.17
N LEU A 103 -20.32 -5.49 -18.34
CA LEU A 103 -19.46 -4.36 -18.65
C LEU A 103 -18.44 -4.70 -19.76
N GLY A 104 -18.24 -3.76 -20.69
CA GLY A 104 -17.30 -3.90 -21.80
C GLY A 104 -15.85 -4.14 -21.36
N THR A 105 -15.42 -3.51 -20.25
CA THR A 105 -14.05 -3.67 -19.71
C THR A 105 -13.81 -5.10 -19.20
N CYS A 106 -14.79 -5.73 -18.55
CA CYS A 106 -14.70 -7.14 -18.14
C CYS A 106 -14.54 -8.06 -19.36
N LYS A 107 -15.38 -7.88 -20.38
CA LYS A 107 -15.30 -8.66 -21.62
C LYS A 107 -13.94 -8.47 -22.31
N ALA A 108 -13.43 -7.24 -22.36
CA ALA A 108 -12.12 -6.94 -22.92
C ALA A 108 -10.97 -7.60 -22.14
N LEU A 109 -10.99 -7.56 -20.81
CA LEU A 109 -9.98 -8.21 -19.98
C LEU A 109 -10.00 -9.73 -20.12
N VAL A 110 -11.18 -10.33 -20.20
CA VAL A 110 -11.33 -11.77 -20.49
C VAL A 110 -10.78 -12.07 -21.89
N HIS A 111 -11.06 -11.23 -22.88
CA HIS A 111 -10.50 -11.38 -24.23
C HIS A 111 -8.98 -11.31 -24.22
N ILE A 112 -8.36 -10.36 -23.51
CA ILE A 112 -6.90 -10.27 -23.36
C ILE A 112 -6.34 -11.54 -22.72
N PHE A 113 -6.96 -12.02 -21.64
CA PHE A 113 -6.55 -13.25 -20.96
C PHE A 113 -6.59 -14.48 -21.88
N LEU A 114 -7.66 -14.61 -22.68
CA LEU A 114 -7.77 -15.70 -23.65
C LEU A 114 -6.76 -15.53 -24.80
N SER A 115 -6.59 -14.30 -25.30
CA SER A 115 -5.65 -13.99 -26.37
C SER A 115 -4.21 -14.30 -25.98
N GLN A 116 -3.80 -13.98 -24.75
CA GLN A 116 -2.48 -14.31 -24.21
C GLN A 116 -2.17 -15.81 -24.21
N ARG A 117 -3.19 -16.68 -24.20
CA ARG A 117 -3.03 -18.13 -24.29
C ARG A 117 -2.99 -18.63 -25.73
N VAL A 118 -3.62 -17.89 -26.64
CA VAL A 118 -3.64 -18.22 -28.07
C VAL A 118 -2.34 -17.81 -28.75
N THR A 119 -1.61 -16.80 -28.23
CA THR A 119 -0.32 -16.36 -28.80
C THR A 119 0.74 -17.48 -28.88
N THR A 120 0.62 -18.54 -28.08
CA THR A 120 1.52 -19.69 -28.11
C THR A 120 1.14 -20.72 -29.18
N LYS A 121 -0.06 -20.65 -29.75
CA LYS A 121 -0.58 -21.58 -30.77
C LYS A 121 -0.59 -20.86 -32.12
N ILE A 122 0.38 -21.18 -32.96
CA ILE A 122 0.52 -20.56 -34.29
C ILE A 122 0.12 -21.61 -35.33
N PRO A 123 -0.99 -21.40 -36.05
CA PRO A 123 -1.47 -22.37 -37.02
C PRO A 123 -0.41 -22.60 -38.10
N GLY A 124 -0.14 -23.86 -38.41
CA GLY A 124 0.89 -24.25 -39.40
C GLY A 124 2.33 -24.28 -38.88
N VAL A 125 2.58 -23.94 -37.61
CA VAL A 125 3.90 -24.12 -36.96
C VAL A 125 3.80 -25.08 -35.78
N THR A 126 2.94 -24.77 -34.80
CA THR A 126 2.85 -25.56 -33.56
C THR A 126 2.05 -26.85 -33.73
N ASP A 127 1.20 -26.93 -34.76
CA ASP A 127 0.35 -28.09 -35.01
C ASP A 127 1.11 -29.28 -35.62
N LEU A 128 2.34 -29.03 -36.08
CA LEU A 128 3.20 -30.04 -36.71
C LEU A 128 3.83 -31.03 -35.69
N GLY A 129 3.54 -30.88 -34.39
CA GLY A 129 4.10 -31.74 -33.35
C GLY A 129 5.60 -31.54 -33.10
N LEU A 130 6.14 -30.39 -33.49
CA LEU A 130 7.54 -30.04 -33.29
C LEU A 130 7.85 -29.83 -31.80
N VAL A 131 8.99 -30.37 -31.35
CA VAL A 131 9.46 -30.21 -29.97
C VAL A 131 10.55 -29.14 -29.94
N PRO A 132 10.47 -28.12 -29.05
CA PRO A 132 11.53 -27.13 -28.90
C PRO A 132 12.88 -27.76 -28.55
N ARG A 133 13.94 -27.30 -29.23
CA ARG A 133 15.31 -27.73 -28.92
C ARG A 133 15.71 -27.24 -27.52
N HIS A 134 16.40 -28.08 -26.77
CA HIS A 134 16.98 -27.68 -25.50
C HIS A 134 18.16 -26.72 -25.72
N VAL A 135 17.99 -25.45 -25.34
CA VAL A 135 19.04 -24.43 -25.33
C VAL A 135 19.71 -24.43 -23.97
N LYS A 136 21.03 -24.48 -23.89
CA LYS A 136 21.80 -24.35 -22.62
C LYS A 136 22.67 -23.10 -22.62
N LYS A 137 23.23 -22.79 -23.79
CA LYS A 137 24.22 -21.74 -23.97
C LYS A 137 23.68 -20.67 -24.91
N VAL A 138 23.59 -19.43 -24.44
CA VAL A 138 23.09 -18.29 -25.19
C VAL A 138 24.18 -17.25 -25.35
N ALA A 139 24.35 -16.67 -26.52
CA ALA A 139 25.24 -15.54 -26.71
C ALA A 139 24.48 -14.29 -27.14
N ILE A 140 24.92 -13.13 -26.64
CA ILE A 140 24.38 -11.82 -27.01
C ILE A 140 25.50 -11.02 -27.67
N LEU A 141 25.24 -10.56 -28.89
CA LEU A 141 26.14 -9.70 -29.66
C LEU A 141 25.71 -8.24 -29.46
N GLY A 142 26.35 -7.45 -28.62
CA GLY A 142 25.88 -6.08 -28.38
C GLY A 142 25.32 -5.87 -26.97
N VAL A 143 26.15 -5.45 -26.03
CA VAL A 143 25.78 -5.21 -24.62
C VAL A 143 25.40 -3.74 -24.40
N GLY A 144 24.37 -3.29 -25.12
CA GLY A 144 23.70 -2.02 -24.87
C GLY A 144 22.73 -2.09 -23.68
N LEU A 145 21.91 -1.04 -23.49
CA LEU A 145 20.89 -1.00 -22.43
C LEU A 145 19.91 -2.19 -22.49
N MET A 146 19.40 -2.52 -23.67
CA MET A 146 18.51 -3.69 -23.82
C MET A 146 19.25 -5.00 -23.75
N GLY A 147 20.49 -5.05 -24.25
CA GLY A 147 21.36 -6.23 -24.16
C GLY A 147 21.57 -6.65 -22.71
N SER A 148 21.80 -5.70 -21.80
CA SER A 148 21.93 -5.98 -20.36
C SER A 148 20.64 -6.46 -19.70
N GLU A 149 19.46 -5.99 -20.11
CA GLU A 149 18.18 -6.46 -19.57
C GLU A 149 17.84 -7.89 -20.03
N ILE A 150 18.01 -8.14 -21.32
CA ILE A 150 17.82 -9.47 -21.92
C ILE A 150 18.79 -10.45 -21.25
N ALA A 151 20.05 -10.04 -21.11
CA ALA A 151 21.07 -10.80 -20.40
C ALA A 151 20.59 -11.15 -18.98
N THR A 152 20.19 -10.15 -18.20
CA THR A 152 19.73 -10.34 -16.83
C THR A 152 18.60 -11.38 -16.74
N MET A 153 17.63 -11.35 -17.67
CA MET A 153 16.52 -12.31 -17.71
C MET A 153 17.00 -13.76 -17.94
N PHE A 154 17.95 -13.96 -18.86
CA PHE A 154 18.52 -15.29 -19.13
C PHE A 154 19.32 -15.82 -17.93
N LEU A 155 20.09 -14.97 -17.24
CA LEU A 155 20.83 -15.37 -16.03
C LEU A 155 19.89 -15.79 -14.90
N LEU A 156 18.80 -15.04 -14.68
CA LEU A 156 17.78 -15.38 -13.69
C LEU A 156 17.10 -16.72 -13.99
N SER A 157 17.04 -17.08 -15.28
CA SER A 157 16.52 -18.36 -15.75
C SER A 157 17.57 -19.48 -15.77
N ASN A 158 18.78 -19.23 -15.23
CA ASN A 158 19.91 -20.17 -15.16
C ASN A 158 20.51 -20.61 -16.51
N TYR A 159 20.46 -19.75 -17.54
CA TYR A 159 21.20 -20.02 -18.79
C TYR A 159 22.65 -19.57 -18.68
N TYR A 160 23.55 -20.33 -19.30
CA TYR A 160 24.94 -19.89 -19.47
C TYR A 160 24.99 -18.85 -20.58
N MET A 161 25.65 -17.72 -20.32
CA MET A 161 25.62 -16.60 -21.23
C MET A 161 27.00 -16.09 -21.60
N ILE A 162 27.18 -15.87 -22.90
CA ILE A 162 28.35 -15.23 -23.48
C ILE A 162 27.95 -13.85 -24.01
N LEU A 163 28.63 -12.81 -23.54
CA LEU A 163 28.48 -11.46 -24.04
C LEU A 163 29.65 -11.12 -24.94
N LYS A 164 29.36 -10.70 -26.17
CA LYS A 164 30.38 -10.22 -27.09
C LYS A 164 30.16 -8.77 -27.43
N GLU A 165 31.25 -8.00 -27.35
CA GLU A 165 31.29 -6.59 -27.74
C GLU A 165 32.63 -6.24 -28.39
N VAL A 166 32.71 -5.07 -29.04
CA VAL A 166 33.90 -4.65 -29.80
C VAL A 166 34.90 -3.80 -28.97
N ASN A 167 34.49 -3.17 -27.85
CA ASN A 167 35.30 -2.19 -27.07
C ASN A 167 35.01 -2.23 -25.54
N GLU A 168 35.57 -1.28 -24.76
CA GLU A 168 35.37 -0.96 -23.31
C GLU A 168 33.91 -0.98 -22.83
N VAL A 169 32.95 -0.90 -23.77
CA VAL A 169 31.51 -1.04 -23.53
C VAL A 169 31.13 -2.40 -22.90
N LEU A 170 31.95 -3.44 -23.09
CA LEU A 170 31.72 -4.75 -22.47
C LEU A 170 31.68 -4.66 -20.94
N GLU A 171 32.65 -3.96 -20.34
CA GLU A 171 32.74 -3.81 -18.89
C GLU A 171 31.54 -3.01 -18.36
N ALA A 172 31.21 -1.89 -19.01
CA ALA A 172 30.03 -1.11 -18.69
C ALA A 172 28.72 -1.94 -18.78
N GLY A 173 28.63 -2.84 -19.77
CA GLY A 173 27.50 -3.75 -19.93
C GLY A 173 27.42 -4.79 -18.81
N ILE A 174 28.54 -5.39 -18.43
CA ILE A 174 28.64 -6.33 -17.31
C ILE A 174 28.26 -5.63 -16.00
N ASP A 175 28.71 -4.40 -15.78
CA ASP A 175 28.42 -3.65 -14.57
C ASP A 175 26.94 -3.25 -14.46
N ARG A 176 26.29 -2.93 -15.58
CA ARG A 176 24.82 -2.76 -15.62
C ARG A 176 24.09 -4.05 -15.21
N ILE A 177 24.52 -5.20 -15.71
CA ILE A 177 23.93 -6.50 -15.35
C ILE A 177 24.12 -6.77 -13.86
N LYS A 178 25.31 -6.53 -13.32
CA LYS A 178 25.58 -6.64 -11.87
C LYS A 178 24.67 -5.72 -11.07
N ALA A 179 24.56 -4.44 -11.46
CA ALA A 179 23.71 -3.47 -10.79
C ALA A 179 22.22 -3.88 -10.80
N ASN A 180 21.73 -4.40 -11.92
CA ASN A 180 20.36 -4.91 -12.05
C ASN A 180 20.10 -6.11 -11.14
N LEU A 181 21.03 -7.05 -11.09
CA LEU A 181 20.94 -8.22 -10.22
C LEU A 181 21.04 -7.83 -8.73
N GLN A 182 21.92 -6.88 -8.39
CA GLN A 182 22.04 -6.32 -7.03
C GLN A 182 20.76 -5.62 -6.61
N HIS A 183 20.18 -4.80 -7.48
CA HIS A 183 18.92 -4.11 -7.20
C HIS A 183 17.82 -5.10 -6.85
N ARG A 184 17.65 -6.18 -7.63
CA ARG A 184 16.68 -7.24 -7.35
C ARG A 184 16.97 -8.01 -6.06
N SER A 185 18.25 -8.16 -5.70
CA SER A 185 18.64 -8.75 -4.43
C SER A 185 18.29 -7.86 -3.25
N ASN A 186 18.49 -6.55 -3.38
CA ASN A 186 18.14 -5.57 -2.35
C ASN A 186 16.63 -5.43 -2.16
N GLU A 187 15.83 -5.60 -3.23
CA GLU A 187 14.38 -5.69 -3.16
C GLU A 187 13.87 -7.00 -2.49
N GLY A 188 14.75 -7.94 -2.14
CA GLY A 188 14.37 -9.23 -1.58
C GLY A 188 13.77 -10.22 -2.58
N LYS A 189 13.81 -9.91 -3.89
CA LYS A 189 13.29 -10.77 -4.96
C LYS A 189 14.30 -11.85 -5.40
N LEU A 190 15.58 -11.71 -5.02
CA LEU A 190 16.67 -12.61 -5.38
C LEU A 190 17.50 -12.97 -4.13
N SER A 191 17.75 -14.27 -3.92
CA SER A 191 18.67 -14.75 -2.87
C SER A 191 20.13 -14.49 -3.26
N GLN A 192 20.99 -14.23 -2.26
CA GLN A 192 22.43 -14.02 -2.47
C GLN A 192 23.10 -15.21 -3.18
N GLU A 193 22.66 -16.43 -2.90
CA GLU A 193 23.18 -17.63 -3.59
C GLU A 193 22.86 -17.61 -5.09
N LYS A 194 21.63 -17.21 -5.44
CA LYS A 194 21.20 -17.08 -6.84
C LYS A 194 21.92 -15.93 -7.54
N PHE A 195 22.22 -14.86 -6.82
CA PHE A 195 23.02 -13.75 -7.33
C PHE A 195 24.44 -14.19 -7.72
N VAL A 196 25.15 -14.85 -6.81
CA VAL A 196 26.51 -15.36 -7.07
C VAL A 196 26.51 -16.38 -8.21
N LYS A 197 25.50 -17.27 -8.24
CA LYS A 197 25.33 -18.24 -9.33
C LYS A 197 25.05 -17.56 -10.68
N ALA A 198 24.21 -16.52 -10.71
CA ALA A 198 23.92 -15.78 -11.93
C ALA A 198 25.19 -15.12 -12.50
N LEU A 199 26.04 -14.56 -11.63
CA LEU A 199 27.31 -13.97 -12.05
C LEU A 199 28.31 -15.01 -12.55
N SER A 200 28.35 -16.22 -11.99
CA SER A 200 29.26 -17.26 -12.46
C SER A 200 28.87 -17.85 -13.82
N LEU A 201 27.60 -17.71 -14.22
CA LEU A 201 27.10 -18.11 -15.54
C LEU A 201 27.36 -17.08 -16.65
N LEU A 202 27.84 -15.89 -16.29
CA LEU A 202 28.08 -14.78 -17.20
C LEU A 202 29.56 -14.74 -17.64
N LYS A 203 29.82 -14.75 -18.94
CA LYS A 203 31.17 -14.59 -19.50
C LYS A 203 31.20 -13.50 -20.56
N GLY A 204 32.07 -12.50 -20.38
CA GLY A 204 32.39 -11.51 -21.41
C GLY A 204 33.53 -12.00 -22.32
N THR A 205 33.45 -11.69 -23.61
CA THR A 205 34.49 -12.01 -24.60
C THR A 205 34.52 -10.93 -25.70
N PHE A 206 35.67 -10.76 -26.33
CA PHE A 206 35.80 -9.92 -27.54
C PHE A 206 35.80 -10.76 -28.82
N ASP A 207 36.15 -12.04 -28.70
CA ASP A 207 36.37 -12.95 -29.81
C ASP A 207 35.20 -13.91 -30.03
N TYR A 208 35.08 -14.38 -31.27
CA TYR A 208 34.07 -15.38 -31.65
C TYR A 208 34.48 -16.82 -31.35
N GLU A 209 35.69 -17.07 -30.83
CA GLU A 209 36.15 -18.43 -30.55
C GLU A 209 35.26 -19.18 -29.54
N THR A 210 34.68 -18.44 -28.61
CA THR A 210 33.74 -18.98 -27.61
C THR A 210 32.33 -19.21 -28.14
N PHE A 211 32.05 -18.87 -29.40
CA PHE A 211 30.73 -19.03 -30.02
C PHE A 211 30.53 -20.43 -30.64
N ARG A 212 31.59 -21.23 -30.75
CA ARG A 212 31.54 -22.56 -31.39
C ARG A 212 30.55 -23.52 -30.72
N ASP A 213 30.27 -23.34 -29.42
CA ASP A 213 29.40 -24.19 -28.63
C ASP A 213 28.12 -23.48 -28.13
N VAL A 214 27.72 -22.41 -28.83
CA VAL A 214 26.50 -21.65 -28.50
C VAL A 214 25.29 -22.23 -29.23
N ASP A 215 24.22 -22.49 -28.48
CA ASP A 215 22.97 -23.04 -29.04
C ASP A 215 22.08 -21.95 -29.66
N MET A 216 22.14 -20.73 -29.11
CA MET A 216 21.31 -19.59 -29.53
C MET A 216 22.11 -18.30 -29.48
N VAL A 217 22.10 -17.55 -30.58
CA VAL A 217 22.73 -16.22 -30.67
C VAL A 217 21.64 -15.17 -30.82
N ILE A 218 21.73 -14.11 -30.04
CA ILE A 218 20.83 -12.96 -30.08
C ILE A 218 21.65 -11.75 -30.51
N GLU A 219 21.36 -11.22 -31.69
CA GLU A 219 21.94 -9.93 -32.12
C GLU A 219 21.31 -8.81 -31.26
N GLY A 220 22.17 -8.10 -30.55
CA GLY A 220 21.84 -6.94 -29.73
C GLY A 220 21.19 -5.86 -30.57
N TRP A 221 20.06 -5.37 -30.07
CA TRP A 221 19.08 -4.58 -30.81
C TRP A 221 19.52 -3.17 -31.20
N TYR A 222 20.81 -2.81 -31.13
CA TYR A 222 21.27 -1.51 -31.60
C TYR A 222 20.88 -1.28 -33.07
N ARG A 223 21.03 -2.31 -33.92
CA ARG A 223 20.57 -2.26 -35.30
C ARG A 223 19.05 -2.33 -35.41
N PHE A 224 18.36 -3.06 -34.54
CA PHE A 224 16.90 -3.19 -34.56
C PHE A 224 16.18 -1.91 -34.10
N ILE A 225 16.72 -1.19 -33.10
CA ILE A 225 16.25 0.12 -32.69
C ILE A 225 16.60 1.17 -33.75
N HIS A 226 17.79 1.12 -34.37
CA HIS A 226 18.09 2.02 -35.50
C HIS A 226 17.16 1.80 -36.70
N ASP A 227 16.78 0.54 -37.00
CA ASP A 227 15.81 0.20 -38.05
C ASP A 227 14.37 0.57 -37.66
N LEU A 228 14.00 0.42 -36.39
CA LEU A 228 12.69 0.83 -35.85
C LEU A 228 12.57 2.34 -35.66
N ILE A 229 13.65 3.07 -35.36
CA ILE A 229 13.67 4.53 -35.28
C ILE A 229 13.70 5.12 -36.70
N SER A 230 14.38 4.49 -37.66
CA SER A 230 14.29 4.89 -39.07
C SER A 230 12.93 4.58 -39.72
N ARG A 231 12.22 3.53 -39.25
CA ARG A 231 10.82 3.24 -39.65
C ARG A 231 9.77 3.89 -38.75
N GLY A 232 10.19 4.44 -37.62
CA GLY A 232 9.34 5.09 -36.62
C GLY A 232 9.21 6.56 -36.95
N GLY A 233 8.22 6.88 -37.79
CA GLY A 233 7.81 8.25 -38.06
C GLY A 233 7.44 9.06 -36.80
N PRO A 234 7.05 10.34 -36.97
CA PRO A 234 7.16 11.49 -36.03
C PRO A 234 6.47 11.41 -34.65
N PHE A 235 6.03 10.25 -34.19
CA PHE A 235 5.25 10.09 -32.96
C PHE A 235 6.05 10.31 -31.66
N LEU A 236 7.36 10.08 -31.65
CA LEU A 236 8.17 10.20 -30.41
C LEU A 236 8.53 11.65 -30.08
N GLU A 237 8.70 12.51 -31.10
CA GLU A 237 8.93 13.96 -30.90
C GLU A 237 7.70 14.65 -30.32
N ILE A 238 6.49 14.29 -30.77
CA ILE A 238 5.24 14.94 -30.35
C ILE A 238 4.89 14.64 -28.88
N ALA A 239 5.21 13.44 -28.39
CA ALA A 239 4.94 13.04 -27.01
C ALA A 239 5.87 13.76 -26.01
N CYS A 240 7.15 13.93 -26.37
CA CYS A 240 8.12 14.58 -25.48
C CYS A 240 7.86 16.09 -25.33
N ILE A 241 7.43 16.75 -26.42
CA ILE A 241 7.07 18.18 -26.42
C ILE A 241 5.80 18.42 -25.58
N SER A 242 4.83 17.51 -25.63
CA SER A 242 3.57 17.63 -24.88
C SER A 242 3.77 17.48 -23.36
N ILE A 243 4.66 16.57 -22.92
CA ILE A 243 4.98 16.37 -21.49
C ILE A 243 5.82 17.53 -20.94
N ALA A 244 6.78 18.03 -21.72
CA ALA A 244 7.57 19.21 -21.35
C ALA A 244 6.72 20.48 -21.24
N GLY A 245 5.80 20.70 -22.19
CA GLY A 245 4.87 21.84 -22.18
C GLY A 245 3.94 21.84 -20.96
N LEU A 246 3.40 20.68 -20.58
CA LEU A 246 2.53 20.56 -19.41
C LEU A 246 3.27 20.87 -18.10
N THR A 247 4.54 20.47 -18.01
CA THR A 247 5.37 20.67 -16.81
C THR A 247 5.74 22.15 -16.61
N ILE A 248 6.01 22.87 -17.69
CA ILE A 248 6.28 24.31 -17.66
C ILE A 248 5.01 25.10 -17.27
N LEU A 249 3.85 24.69 -17.77
CA LEU A 249 2.57 25.38 -17.51
C LEU A 249 2.06 25.17 -16.07
N LEU A 250 2.39 24.04 -15.44
CA LEU A 250 1.95 23.73 -14.07
C LEU A 250 2.84 24.35 -12.96
N TRP A 251 4.07 24.72 -13.29
CA TRP A 251 5.06 25.26 -12.35
C TRP A 251 4.59 26.52 -11.58
N PRO A 252 3.89 27.50 -12.18
CA PRO A 252 3.41 28.69 -11.47
C PRO A 252 2.32 28.35 -10.44
N VAL A 253 1.47 27.36 -10.74
CA VAL A 253 0.35 26.96 -9.87
C VAL A 253 0.86 26.30 -8.59
N VAL A 254 1.89 25.46 -8.71
CA VAL A 254 2.53 24.81 -7.56
C VAL A 254 3.22 25.84 -6.66
N ASN A 255 3.95 26.79 -7.24
CA ASN A 255 4.59 27.86 -6.47
C ASN A 255 3.55 28.77 -5.78
N GLY A 256 2.45 29.09 -6.46
CA GLY A 256 1.35 29.85 -5.87
C GLY A 256 0.72 29.16 -4.66
N SER A 257 0.51 27.85 -4.73
CA SER A 257 -0.05 27.06 -3.62
C SER A 257 0.85 27.08 -2.37
N VAL A 258 2.17 27.03 -2.55
CA VAL A 258 3.12 27.02 -1.43
C VAL A 258 3.17 28.40 -0.77
N ILE A 259 3.20 29.48 -1.56
CA ILE A 259 3.20 30.84 -1.03
C ILE A 259 1.90 31.13 -0.28
N MET A 260 0.75 30.69 -0.80
CA MET A 260 -0.54 30.91 -0.16
C MET A 260 -0.68 30.12 1.16
N ALA A 261 -0.11 28.92 1.23
CA ALA A 261 -0.07 28.13 2.47
C ALA A 261 0.82 28.77 3.55
N ILE A 262 1.96 29.32 3.15
CA ILE A 262 2.86 30.06 4.07
C ILE A 262 2.15 31.31 4.60
N PHE A 263 1.46 32.06 3.74
CA PHE A 263 0.74 33.26 4.14
C PHE A 263 -0.41 32.93 5.10
N SER A 264 -1.22 31.91 4.80
CA SER A 264 -2.33 31.49 5.66
C SER A 264 -1.86 31.04 7.05
N SER A 265 -0.72 30.37 7.15
CA SER A 265 -0.19 29.85 8.42
C SER A 265 0.16 30.98 9.40
N PHE A 266 0.58 32.14 8.89
CA PHE A 266 0.89 33.31 9.71
C PHE A 266 -0.37 33.91 10.37
N PHE A 267 -1.48 34.00 9.63
CA PHE A 267 -2.74 34.54 10.16
C PHE A 267 -3.42 33.60 11.16
N ILE A 268 -3.40 32.28 10.91
CA ILE A 268 -3.88 31.29 11.89
C ILE A 268 -3.06 31.36 13.19
N GLY A 269 -1.74 31.54 13.09
CA GLY A 269 -0.86 31.68 14.26
C GLY A 269 -1.16 32.93 15.09
N LEU A 270 -1.38 34.08 14.44
CA LEU A 270 -1.79 35.32 15.10
C LEU A 270 -3.16 35.20 15.78
N TYR A 271 -4.13 34.59 15.11
CA TYR A 271 -5.46 34.36 15.68
C TYR A 271 -5.40 33.45 16.92
N GLY A 272 -4.60 32.40 16.88
CA GLY A 272 -4.34 31.54 18.03
C GLY A 272 -3.69 32.29 19.20
N ALA A 273 -2.74 33.18 18.93
CA ALA A 273 -2.09 33.99 19.97
C ALA A 273 -3.05 34.97 20.64
N VAL A 274 -3.98 35.59 19.89
CA VAL A 274 -5.01 36.49 20.43
C VAL A 274 -5.99 35.73 21.32
N ILE A 275 -6.42 34.52 20.92
CA ILE A 275 -7.31 33.69 21.75
C ILE A 275 -6.62 33.32 23.07
N ILE A 276 -5.36 32.89 23.03
CA ILE A 276 -4.60 32.54 24.24
C ILE A 276 -4.44 33.76 25.16
N TYR A 277 -4.24 34.96 24.61
CA TYR A 277 -4.13 36.18 25.40
C TYR A 277 -5.46 36.54 26.09
N GLN A 278 -6.59 36.43 25.39
CA GLN A 278 -7.91 36.66 25.97
C GLN A 278 -8.27 35.65 27.07
N ASP A 279 -7.82 34.40 26.94
CA ASP A 279 -8.06 33.35 27.93
C ASP A 279 -7.27 33.60 29.23
N ILE A 280 -6.01 34.06 29.11
CA ILE A 280 -5.16 34.43 30.26
C ILE A 280 -5.73 35.67 30.98
N GLU A 281 -6.28 36.63 30.25
CA GLU A 281 -6.90 37.83 30.83
C GLU A 281 -8.20 37.48 31.59
N LEU A 282 -8.98 36.51 31.10
CA LEU A 282 -10.15 35.98 31.81
C LEU A 282 -9.80 35.20 33.08
N GLU A 283 -8.72 34.42 33.04
CA GLU A 283 -8.27 33.63 34.19
C GLU A 283 -7.70 34.51 35.31
N THR A 284 -6.97 35.59 34.95
CA THR A 284 -6.46 36.58 35.91
C THR A 284 -7.56 37.45 36.53
N VAL A 285 -8.58 37.85 35.77
CA VAL A 285 -9.76 38.55 36.31
C VAL A 285 -10.55 37.66 37.26
N ASN A 286 -10.75 36.38 36.92
CA ASN A 286 -11.44 35.44 37.80
C ASN A 286 -10.67 35.18 39.11
N LEU A 287 -9.34 35.07 39.05
CA LEU A 287 -8.48 34.95 40.24
C LEU A 287 -8.53 36.21 41.11
N SER A 288 -8.56 37.39 40.51
CA SER A 288 -8.66 38.66 41.26
C SER A 288 -10.02 38.84 41.94
N ILE A 289 -11.11 38.40 41.29
CA ILE A 289 -12.46 38.36 41.90
C ILE A 289 -12.51 37.33 43.04
N MET A 290 -11.87 36.17 42.87
CA MET A 290 -11.78 35.15 43.93
C MET A 290 -11.00 35.64 45.14
N MET A 291 -9.89 36.34 44.94
CA MET A 291 -9.08 36.93 46.02
C MET A 291 -9.79 38.10 46.71
N GLY A 292 -10.53 38.93 45.96
CA GLY A 292 -11.36 40.00 46.53
C GLY A 292 -12.45 39.47 47.46
N ASN A 293 -13.14 38.39 47.06
CA ASN A 293 -14.18 37.74 47.85
C ASN A 293 -13.63 37.02 49.11
N MET A 294 -12.36 36.57 49.08
CA MET A 294 -11.69 36.01 50.25
C MET A 294 -11.31 37.08 51.29
N LEU A 295 -10.94 38.29 50.85
CA LEU A 295 -10.58 39.39 51.74
C LEU A 295 -11.81 40.07 52.37
N SER A 296 -12.94 40.17 51.66
CA SER A 296 -14.19 40.67 52.22
C SER A 296 -14.89 39.69 53.17
N GLY A 297 -14.48 38.41 53.19
CA GLY A 297 -15.01 37.38 54.09
C GLY A 297 -14.43 37.40 55.51
N SER A 298 -13.40 38.23 55.78
CA SER A 298 -12.69 38.25 57.07
C SER A 298 -13.11 39.39 58.02
N GLU A 299 -13.91 40.36 57.58
CA GLU A 299 -14.34 41.50 58.44
C GLU A 299 -15.72 41.30 59.10
N GLY A 300 -16.41 40.17 58.86
CA GLY A 300 -17.78 39.94 59.33
C GLY A 300 -17.96 39.09 60.59
N SER A 301 -16.93 38.87 61.42
CA SER A 301 -17.04 37.96 62.59
C SER A 301 -16.35 38.47 63.85
N ALA A 302 -16.55 39.76 64.18
CA ALA A 302 -16.14 40.32 65.46
C ALA A 302 -17.13 41.38 65.98
N GLU A 303 -18.44 41.08 66.04
CA GLU A 303 -19.38 41.93 66.81
C GLU A 303 -20.71 41.22 67.13
N ILE A 304 -20.69 40.10 67.88
CA ILE A 304 -21.83 39.69 68.74
C ILE A 304 -21.26 38.93 69.96
N SER A 305 -20.97 39.66 71.04
CA SER A 305 -21.32 39.27 72.42
C SER A 305 -21.11 40.44 73.37
#